data_AF-A0A1Y3NKE5-F1
#
_entry.id   AF-A0A1Y3NKE5-F1
#
_cell.length_a   1.000
_cell.length_b   1.000
_cell.length_c   1.000
_cell.angle_alpha   90.00
_cell.angle_beta   90.00
_cell.angle_gamma   90.00
#
_symmetry.space_group_name_H-M   'P 1'
#
loop_
_entity.id
_entity.type
_entity.pdbx_description
1 polymer ?
#
loop_
_entity_poly.entity_id
_entity_poly.type
_entity_poly.pdbx_seq_one_letter_code
_entity_poly.pdbx_strand_id
1 'polypeptide(L)'
;TRYLVKYRNVDTKLVLKVTDGPTCIKYKTEYASDIKKMEKLNRSLLKKMLNTKKSLEAKPLDASKAAQTSNAVTSPKPGKKKKGKKNNK
;
A
#
# COMPACT_ATOMS: atom_id res chain seq x y z
N THR A 1 3.83 4.14 28.26
CA THR A 1 2.66 3.93 27.38
C THR A 1 2.57 2.52 26.86
N ARG A 2 1.41 1.90 27.01
CA ARG A 2 1.08 0.58 26.44
C ARG A 2 -0.03 0.74 25.40
N TYR A 3 0.16 0.16 24.23
CA TYR A 3 -0.77 0.17 23.10
C TYR A 3 -1.25 -1.25 22.80
N LEU A 4 -2.56 -1.44 22.68
CA LEU A 4 -3.19 -2.76 22.52
C LEU A 4 -4.27 -2.71 21.45
N VAL A 5 -4.19 -3.62 20.48
CA VAL A 5 -5.19 -3.79 19.41
C VAL A 5 -5.73 -5.20 19.47
N LYS A 6 -7.05 -5.33 19.43
CA LYS A 6 -7.76 -6.60 19.30
C LYS A 6 -8.70 -6.52 18.11
N TYR A 7 -8.53 -7.42 17.15
CA TYR A 7 -9.44 -7.57 16.01
C TYR A 7 -10.12 -8.94 16.08
N ARG A 8 -11.43 -8.97 15.84
CA ARG A 8 -12.21 -10.20 15.74
C ARG A 8 -12.87 -10.25 14.36
N ASN A 9 -12.38 -11.13 13.49
CA ASN A 9 -12.85 -11.24 12.11
C ASN A 9 -14.34 -11.62 12.01
N VAL A 10 -14.82 -12.55 12.85
CA VAL A 10 -16.22 -13.04 12.82
C VAL A 10 -17.22 -11.92 13.01
N ASP A 11 -16.92 -11.00 13.93
CA ASP A 11 -17.80 -9.87 14.22
C ASP A 11 -17.40 -8.59 13.48
N THR A 12 -16.31 -8.63 12.70
CA THR A 12 -15.66 -7.44 12.12
C THR A 12 -15.37 -6.31 13.13
N LYS A 13 -15.18 -6.66 14.40
CA LYS A 13 -14.97 -5.71 15.50
C LYS A 13 -13.49 -5.43 15.72
N LEU A 14 -13.15 -4.15 15.78
CA LEU A 14 -11.83 -3.65 16.15
C LEU A 14 -11.91 -2.88 17.48
N VAL A 15 -11.05 -3.25 18.42
CA VAL A 15 -10.89 -2.55 19.70
C VAL A 15 -9.43 -2.11 19.84
N LEU A 16 -9.23 -0.81 20.04
CA LEU A 16 -7.96 -0.18 20.33
C LEU A 16 -7.98 0.37 21.77
N LYS A 17 -6.92 0.09 22.53
CA LYS A 17 -6.70 0.65 23.87
C LYS A 17 -5.29 1.21 23.98
N VAL A 18 -5.17 2.43 24.46
CA VAL A 18 -3.90 3.07 24.82
C VAL A 18 -3.96 3.46 26.28
N THR A 19 -2.93 3.13 27.05
CA THR A 19 -2.89 3.43 28.49
C THR A 19 -1.51 3.84 28.94
N ASP A 20 -1.47 4.84 29.83
CA ASP A 20 -0.26 5.25 30.55
C ASP A 20 -0.25 4.84 32.02
N GLY A 21 -1.18 3.96 32.42
CA GLY A 21 -1.39 3.60 33.82
C GLY A 21 -2.70 4.21 34.33
N PRO A 22 -2.69 5.46 34.83
CA PRO A 22 -3.89 6.09 35.39
C PRO A 22 -4.92 6.44 34.33
N THR A 23 -4.50 6.78 33.11
CA THR A 23 -5.40 7.11 32.00
C THR A 23 -5.48 5.97 30.98
N CYS A 24 -6.68 5.76 30.46
CA CYS A 24 -6.97 4.78 29.42
C CYS A 24 -7.84 5.44 28.34
N ILE A 25 -7.36 5.47 27.12
CA ILE A 25 -8.14 5.85 25.93
C ILE A 25 -8.55 4.56 25.22
N LYS A 26 -9.85 4.40 24.95
CA LYS A 26 -10.42 3.23 24.27
C LYS A 26 -11.18 3.69 23.03
N TYR A 27 -10.99 2.96 21.93
CA TYR A 27 -11.73 3.15 20.69
C TYR A 27 -12.27 1.79 20.21
N LYS A 28 -13.57 1.71 19.93
CA LYS A 28 -14.23 0.52 19.41
C LYS A 28 -14.94 0.91 18.11
N THR A 29 -14.73 0.13 17.06
CA THR A 29 -15.36 0.35 15.76
C THR A 29 -15.68 -0.98 15.08
N GLU A 30 -16.68 -0.94 14.22
CA GLU A 30 -17.10 -2.03 13.33
C GLU A 30 -16.90 -1.63 11.85
N TYR A 31 -16.45 -0.40 11.59
CA TYR A 31 -16.26 0.11 10.24
C TYR A 31 -14.96 -0.42 9.63
N ALA A 32 -15.05 -1.12 8.50
CA ALA A 32 -13.90 -1.65 7.77
C ALA A 32 -12.90 -0.57 7.32
N SER A 33 -13.37 0.66 7.07
CA SER A 33 -12.53 1.81 6.73
C SER A 33 -11.50 2.14 7.82
N ASP A 34 -11.83 1.85 9.08
CA ASP A 34 -10.95 2.14 10.21
C ASP A 34 -9.82 1.11 10.36
N ILE A 35 -9.94 -0.07 9.75
CA ILE A 35 -8.87 -1.07 9.72
C ILE A 35 -7.65 -0.50 8.99
N LYS A 36 -7.87 0.14 7.83
CA LYS A 36 -6.81 0.81 7.06
C LYS A 36 -6.19 1.99 7.83
N LYS A 37 -7.00 2.74 8.58
CA LYS A 37 -6.49 3.84 9.44
C LYS A 37 -5.64 3.29 10.58
N MET A 38 -6.05 2.18 11.18
CA MET A 38 -5.32 1.52 12.26
C MET A 38 -3.97 0.99 11.77
N GLU A 39 -3.89 0.40 10.57
CA GLU A 39 -2.61 -0.03 9.99
C GLU A 39 -1.62 1.14 9.85
N LYS A 40 -2.10 2.28 9.33
CA LYS A 40 -1.30 3.52 9.19
C LYS A 40 -0.84 4.02 10.56
N LEU A 41 -1.73 4.03 11.55
CA LEU A 41 -1.40 4.44 12.91
C LEU A 41 -0.34 3.54 13.54
N ASN A 42 -0.48 2.21 13.39
CA ASN A 42 0.48 1.25 13.92
C ASN A 42 1.87 1.50 13.33
N ARG A 43 1.98 1.65 12.00
CA ARG A 43 3.24 2.00 11.34
C ARG A 43 3.84 3.32 11.84
N SER A 44 3.01 4.34 12.07
CA SER A 44 3.47 5.62 12.63
C SER A 44 4.00 5.47 14.05
N LEU A 45 3.32 4.69 14.89
CA LEU A 45 3.72 4.47 16.27
C LEU A 45 5.02 3.67 16.36
N LEU A 46 5.17 2.60 15.58
CA LEU A 46 6.42 1.82 15.51
C LEU A 46 7.61 2.71 15.13
N LYS A 47 7.44 3.59 14.13
CA LYS A 47 8.50 4.54 13.73
C LYS A 47 8.90 5.48 14.86
N LYS A 48 7.92 6.01 15.60
CA LYS A 48 8.18 6.88 16.77
C LYS A 48 8.86 6.13 17.91
N MET A 49 8.43 4.90 18.19
CA MET A 49 9.00 4.06 19.25
C MET A 49 10.45 3.63 18.96
N LEU A 50 10.81 3.45 17.68
CA LEU A 50 12.16 3.06 17.29
C LEU A 50 13.21 4.16 17.54
N ASN A 51 12.80 5.42 17.80
CA ASN A 51 13.68 6.56 18.06
C ASN A 51 14.79 6.78 17.01
N THR A 52 14.63 6.24 15.80
CA THR A 52 15.57 6.48 14.71
C THR A 52 15.43 7.92 14.25
N LYS A 53 16.47 8.71 14.48
CA LYS A 53 16.63 10.08 13.95
C LYS A 53 16.85 10.06 12.44
N LYS A 54 15.97 9.42 11.67
CA LYS A 54 15.96 9.58 10.22
C LYS A 54 15.07 10.78 9.92
N SER A 55 15.72 11.87 9.52
CA SER A 55 15.13 13.15 9.13
C SER A 55 13.79 12.99 8.42
N LEU A 56 12.83 13.79 8.86
CA LEU A 56 11.49 13.91 8.27
C LEU A 56 11.59 14.60 6.89
N GLU A 57 12.04 13.88 5.88
CA GLU A 57 11.79 14.24 4.49
C GLU A 57 10.94 13.14 3.85
N ALA A 58 9.63 13.32 3.94
CA ALA A 58 8.70 12.64 3.06
C ALA A 58 8.74 13.34 1.70
N LYS A 59 9.26 12.65 0.68
CA LYS A 59 8.96 13.02 -0.72
C LYS A 59 7.43 13.06 -0.90
N PRO A 60 6.88 14.09 -1.59
CA PRO A 60 5.48 14.08 -1.98
C PRO A 60 5.21 12.85 -2.85
N LEU A 61 4.18 12.07 -2.49
CA LEU A 61 3.58 11.12 -3.42
C LEU A 61 2.65 11.96 -4.31
N ASP A 62 3.17 12.37 -5.47
CA ASP A 62 2.42 13.09 -6.50
C ASP A 62 1.15 12.34 -6.89
N ALA A 63 0.02 13.02 -6.71
CA ALA A 63 -1.23 12.70 -7.37
C ALA A 63 -1.22 13.32 -8.78
N SER A 64 -1.00 12.49 -9.80
CA SER A 64 -1.37 12.69 -11.22
C SER A 64 -0.92 11.43 -11.98
N LYS A 65 -1.77 10.65 -12.65
CA LYS A 65 -2.67 11.04 -13.74
C LYS A 65 -3.74 9.96 -13.94
N ALA A 66 -4.98 10.40 -14.16
CA ALA A 66 -6.04 9.61 -14.78
C ALA A 66 -5.85 9.53 -16.31
N ALA A 67 -6.54 8.55 -16.93
CA ALA A 67 -6.81 8.34 -18.38
C ALA A 67 -5.65 7.79 -19.24
N GLN A 68 -5.67 6.51 -19.67
CA GLN A 68 -6.39 5.88 -20.80
C GLN A 68 -5.61 5.91 -22.13
N THR A 69 -5.70 4.79 -22.88
CA THR A 69 -5.20 4.47 -24.24
C THR A 69 -3.69 4.16 -24.35
N SER A 70 -3.20 3.09 -24.99
CA SER A 70 -3.74 2.13 -25.96
C SER A 70 -2.94 0.82 -25.91
N ASN A 71 -3.63 -0.33 -25.98
CA ASN A 71 -3.00 -1.63 -26.22
C ASN A 71 -2.41 -1.66 -27.64
N ALA A 72 -1.09 -1.76 -27.75
CA ALA A 72 -0.40 -2.19 -28.96
C ALA A 72 0.61 -3.27 -28.57
N VAL A 73 0.24 -4.51 -28.86
CA VAL A 73 1.05 -5.71 -28.71
C VAL A 73 1.99 -5.80 -29.90
N THR A 74 3.30 -5.69 -29.69
CA THR A 74 4.33 -6.13 -30.66
C THR A 74 5.39 -6.94 -29.94
N SER A 75 5.20 -8.26 -29.96
CA SER A 75 6.23 -9.24 -29.63
C SER A 75 7.26 -9.37 -30.77
N PRO A 76 8.53 -9.70 -30.50
CA PRO A 76 9.62 -9.65 -31.46
C PRO A 76 9.74 -10.95 -32.27
N LYS A 77 10.10 -10.86 -33.57
CA LYS A 77 10.36 -12.03 -34.44
C LYS A 77 11.87 -12.19 -34.71
N PRO A 78 12.48 -13.36 -34.43
CA PRO A 78 13.91 -13.62 -34.62
C PRO A 78 14.25 -13.99 -36.07
N GLY A 79 15.48 -13.68 -36.50
CA GLY A 79 15.93 -13.74 -37.90
C GLY A 79 16.37 -15.11 -38.44
N LYS A 80 16.31 -15.26 -39.77
CA LYS A 80 17.25 -16.05 -40.61
C LYS A 80 16.99 -15.85 -42.13
N LYS A 81 18.02 -15.30 -42.81
CA LYS A 81 18.59 -15.56 -44.16
C LYS A 81 17.73 -15.93 -45.39
N LYS A 82 18.18 -15.30 -46.51
CA LYS A 82 18.26 -15.72 -47.95
C LYS A 82 16.97 -15.56 -48.78
N LYS A 83 16.92 -14.62 -49.73
CA LYS A 83 17.53 -14.57 -51.10
C LYS A 83 16.72 -15.37 -52.12
N GLY A 84 16.05 -14.69 -53.07
CA GLY A 84 15.62 -15.34 -54.33
C GLY A 84 14.44 -14.72 -55.10
N LYS A 85 14.74 -13.67 -55.88
CA LYS A 85 14.17 -13.25 -57.18
C LYS A 85 13.29 -14.27 -57.95
N LYS A 86 12.05 -13.91 -58.31
CA LYS A 86 11.49 -13.87 -59.69
C LYS A 86 9.97 -13.63 -59.72
N ASN A 87 9.56 -12.65 -60.55
CA ASN A 87 8.21 -12.48 -61.11
C ASN A 87 7.74 -13.77 -61.82
N ASN A 88 6.42 -14.01 -61.83
CA ASN A 88 5.54 -13.78 -62.99
C ASN A 88 4.31 -14.71 -62.90
N LYS A 89 3.08 -14.17 -62.93
CA LYS A 89 2.01 -14.53 -63.88
C LYS A 89 0.79 -13.64 -63.63
#